data_AF-A0A3Q8W978-F1
#
_entry.id   AF-A0A3Q8W978-F1
#
_cell.length_a   1.000
_cell.length_b   1.000
_cell.length_c   1.000
_cell.angle_alpha   90.00
_cell.angle_beta   90.00
_cell.angle_gamma   90.00
#
_symmetry.space_group_name_H-M   'P 1'
#
loop_
_entity.id
_entity.type
_entity.pdbx_description
1 polymer ?
#
loop_
_entity_poly.entity_id
_entity_poly.type
_entity_poly.pdbx_seq_one_letter_code
_entity_poly.pdbx_strand_id
1 'polypeptide(L)'
;MGPVEEAVRADVEALGDLAGVEPSLTELAYRLAAEVDLLPSEDTKLLPNLSRELRLTLAQLLEGRAADDDDDGLGDLAAPE
;
A
#
# COMPACT_ATOMS: atom_id res chain seq x y z
N MET A 1 -0.15 18.79 2.59
CA MET A 1 -0.74 17.46 2.49
C MET A 1 -2.19 17.64 2.07
N GLY A 2 -2.58 17.04 0.95
CA GLY A 2 -3.96 17.09 0.49
C GLY A 2 -4.77 15.89 1.03
N PRO A 3 -6.06 15.81 0.69
CA PRO A 3 -6.97 14.82 1.25
C PRO A 3 -6.63 13.38 0.85
N VAL A 4 -6.08 13.14 -0.36
CA VAL A 4 -5.71 11.79 -0.79
C VAL A 4 -4.45 11.32 -0.08
N GLU A 5 -3.43 12.18 0.02
CA GLU A 5 -2.21 11.87 0.78
C GLU A 5 -2.50 11.62 2.26
N GLU A 6 -3.38 12.43 2.87
CA GLU A 6 -3.80 12.26 4.26
C GLU A 6 -4.50 10.91 4.49
N ALA A 7 -5.44 10.54 3.62
CA ALA A 7 -6.13 9.26 3.71
C ALA A 7 -5.17 8.07 3.56
N VAL A 8 -4.26 8.13 2.58
CA VAL A 8 -3.26 7.05 2.36
C VAL A 8 -2.33 6.90 3.56
N ARG A 9 -1.89 7.99 4.19
CA ARG A 9 -1.07 7.91 5.40
C ARG A 9 -1.84 7.30 6.56
N ALA A 10 -3.09 7.71 6.78
CA ALA A 10 -3.92 7.13 7.83
C ALA A 10 -4.16 5.62 7.61
N ASP A 11 -4.41 5.21 6.37
CA ASP A 11 -4.59 3.81 6.00
C ASP A 11 -3.30 3.02 6.26
N VAL A 12 -2.14 3.52 5.82
CA VAL A 12 -0.83 2.86 6.05
C VAL A 12 -0.47 2.79 7.53
N GLU A 13 -0.72 3.84 8.31
CA GLU A 13 -0.52 3.84 9.77
C GLU A 13 -1.44 2.81 10.46
N ALA A 14 -2.68 2.67 9.98
CA ALA A 14 -3.64 1.69 10.49
C ALA A 14 -3.23 0.24 10.18
N LEU A 15 -2.41 0.00 9.14
CA LEU A 15 -1.87 -1.33 8.82
C LEU A 15 -0.83 -1.81 9.86
N GLY A 16 -0.28 -0.91 10.68
CA GLY A 16 0.65 -1.25 11.76
C GLY A 16 2.07 -1.55 11.25
N ASP A 17 2.73 -2.57 11.85
CA ASP A 17 4.08 -2.95 11.43
C ASP A 17 4.01 -3.65 10.06
N LEU A 18 4.39 -2.91 9.03
CA LEU A 18 4.57 -3.40 7.67
C LEU A 18 5.94 -4.10 7.55
N ALA A 19 6.23 -5.03 8.45
CA ALA A 19 7.39 -5.89 8.34
C ALA A 19 7.37 -6.59 6.96
N GLY A 20 8.54 -6.73 6.32
CA GLY A 20 8.66 -7.27 4.96
C GLY A 20 8.29 -6.31 3.81
N VAL A 21 7.63 -5.17 4.09
CA VAL A 21 7.30 -4.17 3.07
C VAL A 21 8.48 -3.23 2.85
N GLU A 22 8.90 -3.06 1.58
CA GLU A 22 9.99 -2.14 1.28
C GLU A 22 9.60 -0.69 1.64
N PRO A 23 10.39 0.03 2.46
CA PRO A 23 10.15 1.44 2.77
C PRO A 23 9.96 2.32 1.52
N SER A 24 10.52 1.89 0.39
CA SER A 24 10.34 2.50 -0.93
C SER A 24 8.89 2.48 -1.44
N LEU A 25 8.12 1.41 -1.17
CA LEU A 25 6.72 1.30 -1.61
C LEU A 25 5.81 2.24 -0.83
N THR A 26 6.04 2.38 0.47
CA THR A 26 5.31 3.32 1.33
C THR A 26 5.57 4.76 0.89
N GLU A 27 6.83 5.13 0.66
CA GLU A 27 7.18 6.45 0.14
C GLU A 27 6.62 6.69 -1.27
N LEU A 28 6.58 5.66 -2.12
CA LEU A 28 5.98 5.76 -3.44
C LEU A 28 4.46 5.98 -3.37
N ALA A 29 3.76 5.29 -2.47
CA ALA A 29 2.33 5.49 -2.25
C ALA A 29 2.02 6.93 -1.81
N TYR A 30 2.80 7.47 -0.87
CA TYR A 30 2.67 8.87 -0.43
C TYR A 30 2.92 9.84 -1.57
N ARG A 31 3.95 9.60 -2.38
CA ARG A 31 4.25 10.45 -3.53
C ARG A 31 3.13 10.44 -4.57
N LEU A 32 2.62 9.27 -4.94
CA LEU A 32 1.52 9.14 -5.90
C LEU A 32 0.24 9.83 -5.39
N ALA A 33 -0.06 9.70 -4.10
CA ALA A 33 -1.20 10.37 -3.48
C ALA A 33 -1.04 11.90 -3.48
N ALA A 34 0.15 12.41 -3.18
CA ALA A 34 0.45 13.84 -3.26
C ALA A 34 0.34 14.37 -4.70
N GLU A 35 0.76 13.60 -5.70
CA GLU A 35 0.60 13.98 -7.12
C GLU A 35 -0.88 14.03 -7.54
N VAL A 36 -1.74 13.17 -7.00
CA VAL A 36 -3.19 13.26 -7.20
C VAL A 36 -3.77 14.52 -6.57
N ASP A 37 -3.32 14.90 -5.38
CA ASP A 37 -3.80 16.11 -4.69
C ASP A 37 -3.35 17.41 -5.37
N LEU A 38 -2.16 17.42 -5.97
CA LEU A 38 -1.59 18.58 -6.67
C LEU A 38 -2.08 18.72 -8.11
N LEU A 39 -2.80 17.73 -8.61
CA LEU A 39 -3.22 17.66 -10.00
C LEU A 39 -4.20 18.79 -10.32
N PRO A 40 -3.86 19.71 -11.25
CA PRO A 40 -4.78 20.77 -11.61
C PRO A 40 -6.01 20.18 -12.30
N SER A 41 -7.16 20.83 -12.12
CA SER A 41 -8.47 20.37 -12.63
C SER A 41 -8.50 20.16 -14.16
N GLU A 42 -7.57 20.77 -14.89
CA GLU A 42 -7.45 20.67 -16.35
C GLU A 42 -6.66 19.42 -16.79
N ASP A 43 -5.85 18.83 -15.92
CA ASP A 43 -5.01 17.65 -16.20
C ASP A 43 -5.66 16.33 -15.74
N THR A 44 -6.99 16.32 -15.59
CA THR A 44 -7.78 15.13 -15.19
C THR A 44 -7.60 13.91 -16.08
N LYS A 45 -6.97 14.05 -17.24
CA LYS A 45 -6.56 12.93 -18.12
C LYS A 45 -5.49 12.03 -17.49
N LEU A 46 -4.68 12.57 -16.58
CA LEU A 46 -3.64 11.82 -15.86
C LEU A 46 -4.21 11.07 -14.64
N LEU A 47 -5.35 11.54 -14.12
CA LEU A 47 -5.97 10.99 -12.92
C LEU A 47 -6.26 9.48 -13.01
N PRO A 48 -6.77 8.90 -14.12
CA PRO A 48 -6.96 7.47 -14.24
C PRO A 48 -5.66 6.67 -14.15
N ASN A 49 -4.54 7.22 -14.66
CA ASN A 49 -3.25 6.53 -14.61
C ASN A 49 -2.70 6.54 -13.17
N LEU A 50 -2.62 7.72 -12.55
CA LEU A 50 -2.14 7.86 -11.17
C LEU A 50 -3.01 7.09 -10.18
N SER A 51 -4.34 7.07 -10.39
CA SER A 51 -5.26 6.26 -9.57
C SER A 51 -4.98 4.76 -9.71
N ARG A 52 -4.60 4.30 -10.91
CA ARG A 52 -4.26 2.89 -11.12
C ARG A 52 -2.94 2.55 -10.46
N GLU A 53 -1.92 3.38 -10.67
CA GLU A 53 -0.59 3.20 -10.04
C GLU A 53 -0.71 3.19 -8.53
N LEU A 54 -1.43 4.15 -7.93
CA LEU A 54 -1.67 4.20 -6.49
C LEU A 54 -2.35 2.92 -5.99
N ARG A 55 -3.41 2.45 -6.65
CA ARG A 55 -4.09 1.19 -6.28
C ARG A 55 -3.16 -0.03 -6.38
N LEU A 56 -2.31 -0.11 -7.39
CA LEU A 56 -1.35 -1.20 -7.55
C LEU A 56 -0.27 -1.18 -6.46
N THR A 57 0.22 0.01 -6.08
CA THR A 57 1.17 0.16 -4.98
C THR A 57 0.53 -0.25 -3.66
N LEU A 58 -0.69 0.23 -3.37
CA LEU A 58 -1.43 -0.14 -2.16
C LEU A 58 -1.71 -1.65 -2.09
N ALA A 59 -2.06 -2.29 -3.21
CA ALA A 59 -2.26 -3.75 -3.26
C ALA A 59 -0.97 -4.51 -2.88
N GLN A 60 0.20 -4.08 -3.38
CA GLN A 60 1.48 -4.69 -3.02
C GLN A 60 1.83 -4.49 -1.54
N LEU A 61 1.53 -3.33 -0.95
CA LEU A 61 1.71 -3.11 0.49
C LEU A 61 0.87 -4.10 1.31
N LEU A 62 -0.38 -4.33 0.90
CA LEU A 62 -1.29 -5.28 1.56
C LEU A 62 -0.82 -6.73 1.40
N GLU A 63 -0.32 -7.11 0.22
CA GLU A 63 0.22 -8.44 -0.04
C GLU A 63 1.48 -8.73 0.80
N GLY A 64 2.38 -7.74 0.95
CA GLY A 64 3.55 -7.87 1.81
C GLY A 64 3.21 -8.08 3.28
N ARG A 65 2.14 -7.42 3.78
CA ARG A 65 1.62 -7.63 5.15
C ARG A 65 1.07 -9.05 5.34
N ALA A 66 0.35 -9.58 4.35
CA ALA A 66 -0.22 -10.93 4.42
C ALA A 66 0.87 -12.02 4.43
N ALA A 67 1.97 -11.81 3.72
CA ALA A 67 3.09 -12.75 3.70
C ALA A 67 3.75 -12.94 5.08
N ASP A 68 3.78 -11.90 5.92
CA ASP A 68 4.32 -11.97 7.28
C ASP A 68 3.31 -12.56 8.30
N ASP A 69 1.99 -12.39 8.09
CA ASP A 69 0.96 -13.00 8.95
C ASP A 69 0.76 -14.51 8.65
N ASP A 70 1.04 -14.98 7.43
CA ASP A 70 0.93 -16.39 7.04
C ASP A 70 2.14 -17.26 7.48
N ASP A 71 3.20 -16.69 8.07
CA ASP A 71 4.33 -17.45 8.62
C ASP A 71 3.99 -18.14 9.97
N ASP A 72 2.79 -17.89 10.52
CA ASP A 72 2.20 -18.65 11.62
C ASP A 72 1.53 -19.97 11.16
N GLY A 73 1.83 -20.43 9.94
CA GLY A 73 1.26 -21.64 9.31
C GLY A 73 2.18 -22.85 9.17
N LEU A 74 3.44 -22.81 9.64
CA LEU A 74 4.35 -23.98 9.71
C LEU A 74 4.12 -24.85 10.97
N GLY A 75 2.88 -24.88 11.46
CA GLY A 75 2.47 -25.50 12.71
C GLY A 75 1.86 -26.90 12.61
N ASP A 76 1.92 -27.59 11.47
CA ASP A 76 1.50 -29.01 11.40
C ASP A 76 2.59 -29.92 10.82
N LEU A 77 3.74 -29.90 11.49
CA LEU A 77 4.58 -31.08 11.64
C LEU A 77 4.00 -31.97 12.74
N ALA A 78 2.94 -32.73 12.43
CA ALA A 78 2.60 -33.94 13.16
C ALA A 78 2.17 -35.05 12.18
N ALA A 79 3.13 -35.88 11.77
CA ALA A 79 2.85 -37.23 11.29
C ALA A 79 2.17 -38.02 12.43
N PRO A 80 1.04 -38.72 12.19
CA PRO A 80 1.05 -40.18 11.95
C PRO A 80 -0.16 -40.65 11.06
N GLU A 81 -0.34 -41.86 10.50
CA GLU A 81 0.28 -43.21 10.52
C GLU A 81 0.41 -43.75 9.08
#